data_AF-A0A0C2Z4J9-F1
#
_entry.id   AF-A0A0C2Z4J9-F1
#
_cell.length_a   1.000
_cell.length_b   1.000
_cell.length_c   1.000
_cell.angle_alpha   90.00
_cell.angle_beta   90.00
_cell.angle_gamma   90.00
#
_symmetry.space_group_name_H-M   'P 1'
#
loop_
_entity.id
_entity.type
_entity.pdbx_description
1 polymer ?
#
loop_
_entity_poly.entity_id
_entity_poly.type
_entity_poly.pdbx_seq_one_letter_code
_entity_poly.pdbx_strand_id
1 'polypeptide(L)' 'YPTLYRMALDYLSVPATSTAVERVFSQGRQLLHFARNRLSPSSTHAFLCLGLWLRTDLI' A
#
# COMPACT_ATOMS: atom_id res chain seq x y z
N TYR A 1 -7.34 -30.11 -8.07
CA TYR A 1 -6.86 -29.30 -9.21
C TYR A 1 -5.80 -28.29 -8.76
N PRO A 2 -4.51 -28.66 -8.73
CA PRO A 2 -3.44 -27.82 -8.18
C PRO A 2 -3.15 -26.53 -8.98
N THR A 3 -3.58 -26.46 -10.24
CA THR A 3 -3.35 -25.28 -11.10
C THR A 3 -4.55 -24.32 -11.10
N LEU A 4 -5.77 -24.84 -11.13
CA LEU A 4 -7.00 -24.03 -11.07
C LEU A 4 -7.10 -23.21 -9.77
N TYR A 5 -6.74 -23.81 -8.62
CA TYR A 5 -6.81 -23.06 -7.36
C TYR A 5 -5.82 -21.87 -7.34
N ARG A 6 -4.65 -22.02 -7.98
CA ARG A 6 -3.65 -20.94 -8.06
C ARG A 6 -4.17 -19.80 -8.91
N MET A 7 -4.71 -20.10 -10.09
CA MET A 7 -5.34 -19.08 -10.94
C MET A 7 -6.49 -18.37 -10.21
N ALA A 8 -7.34 -19.11 -9.48
CA ALA A 8 -8.43 -18.51 -8.72
C ALA A 8 -7.91 -17.56 -7.63
N LEU A 9 -6.84 -17.91 -6.92
CA LEU A 9 -6.20 -17.02 -5.95
C LEU A 9 -5.65 -15.76 -6.62
N ASP A 10 -4.97 -15.90 -7.76
CA ASP A 10 -4.43 -14.76 -8.48
C ASP A 10 -5.54 -13.78 -8.87
N TYR A 11 -6.64 -14.26 -9.48
CA TYR A 11 -7.76 -13.41 -9.88
C TYR A 11 -8.52 -12.80 -8.71
N LEU A 12 -8.78 -13.58 -7.66
CA LEU A 12 -9.56 -13.11 -6.50
C LEU A 12 -8.76 -12.18 -5.58
N SER A 13 -7.43 -12.21 -5.65
CA SER A 13 -6.56 -11.31 -4.87
C SER A 13 -6.49 -9.89 -5.44
N VAL A 14 -6.87 -9.71 -6.71
CA VAL A 14 -6.90 -8.38 -7.33
C VAL A 14 -8.04 -7.56 -6.72
N PRO A 15 -7.75 -6.39 -6.12
CA PRO A 15 -8.80 -5.53 -5.60
C PRO A 15 -9.67 -5.01 -6.75
N ALA A 16 -10.99 -5.11 -6.59
CA ALA A 16 -11.94 -4.64 -7.60
C ALA A 16 -11.92 -3.12 -7.83
N THR A 17 -11.26 -2.34 -6.96
CA THR A 17 -11.23 -0.88 -7.01
C THR A 17 -9.85 -0.32 -6.69
N SER A 18 -9.56 0.89 -7.20
CA SER A 18 -8.34 1.66 -6.91
C SER A 18 -8.31 2.27 -5.50
N THR A 19 -9.39 2.12 -4.72
CA THR A 19 -9.56 2.79 -3.42
C THR A 19 -8.47 2.47 -2.39
N ALA A 20 -7.86 1.28 -2.47
CA ALA A 20 -6.74 0.91 -1.62
C ALA A 20 -5.49 1.78 -1.91
N VAL A 21 -5.18 1.96 -3.19
CA VAL A 21 -4.03 2.75 -3.66
C VAL A 21 -4.28 4.24 -3.42
N GLU A 22 -5.49 4.72 -3.69
CA GLU A 22 -5.88 6.12 -3.45
C GLU A 22 -5.80 6.51 -1.96
N ARG A 23 -6.16 5.61 -1.06
CA ARG A 23 -5.99 5.82 0.38
C ARG A 23 -4.53 6.00 0.77
N VAL A 24 -3.62 5.18 0.23
CA VAL A 24 -2.17 5.32 0.48
C VAL A 24 -1.66 6.65 -0.05
N PHE A 25 -2.07 7.08 -1.26
CA PHE A 25 -1.67 8.39 -1.79
C PHE A 25 -2.26 9.58 -1.02
N SER A 26 -3.50 9.47 -0.53
CA SER A 26 -4.10 10.48 0.32
C SER A 26 -3.32 10.64 1.63
N GLN A 27 -2.95 9.52 2.26
CA GLN A 27 -2.08 9.50 3.45
C GLN A 27 -0.68 10.06 3.15
N GLY A 28 -0.10 9.72 2.00
CA GLY A 28 1.18 10.26 1.54
C GLY A 28 1.15 11.78 1.37
N ARG A 29 0.05 12.31 0.85
CA ARG A 29 -0.16 13.77 0.73
C ARG A 29 -0.24 14.45 2.09
N GLN A 30 -0.93 13.82 3.07
CA GLN A 30 -0.96 14.32 4.44
C GLN A 30 0.45 14.29 5.06
N LEU A 31 1.22 13.21 4.86
CA LEU A 31 2.62 13.14 5.31
C LEU A 31 3.48 14.23 4.69
N LEU A 32 3.43 14.44 3.38
CA LEU A 32 4.18 15.49 2.69
C LEU A 32 3.78 16.89 3.17
N HIS A 33 2.51 17.09 3.47
CA HIS A 33 1.99 18.37 3.94
C HIS A 33 2.32 18.65 5.43
N PHE A 34 2.16 17.66 6.32
CA PHE A 34 2.45 17.78 7.75
C PHE A 34 3.94 17.71 8.05
N ALA A 35 4.67 16.84 7.36
CA ALA A 35 6.12 16.70 7.49
C ALA A 35 6.83 17.61 6.50
N ARG A 36 6.62 18.94 6.54
CA ARG A 36 7.43 19.97 5.83
C ARG A 36 8.96 19.90 6.09
N ASN A 37 9.42 18.84 6.74
CA ASN A 37 10.80 18.37 6.76
C ASN A 37 11.13 17.75 5.39
N ARG A 38 12.33 18.02 4.88
CA ARG A 38 12.86 17.51 3.59
C ARG A 38 12.99 15.98 3.56
N LEU A 39 11.88 15.25 3.59
CA LEU A 39 11.88 13.81 3.39
C LEU A 39 12.18 13.55 1.92
N SER A 40 13.21 12.74 1.68
CA SER A 40 13.52 12.28 0.35
C SER A 40 12.39 11.37 -0.18
N PRO A 41 12.20 11.27 -1.51
CA PRO A 41 11.19 10.38 -2.09
C PRO A 41 11.31 8.92 -1.64
N SER A 42 12.54 8.44 -1.37
CA SER A 42 12.77 7.09 -0.84
C SER A 42 12.28 6.94 0.60
N SER A 43 12.52 7.95 1.46
CA SER A 43 12.03 7.98 2.83
C SER A 43 10.50 8.02 2.89
N THR A 44 9.85 8.80 2.02
CA THR A 44 8.39 8.86 1.96
C THR A 44 7.79 7.54 1.50
N HIS A 45 8.41 6.88 0.52
CA HIS A 45 7.98 5.57 0.05
C HIS A 45 8.11 4.51 1.16
N ALA A 46 9.26 4.45 1.83
CA ALA A 46 9.48 3.52 2.94
C ALA A 46 8.47 3.73 4.07
N PHE A 47 8.16 4.99 4.42
CA PHE A 47 7.17 5.31 5.45
C PHE A 47 5.77 4.82 5.06
N LEU A 48 5.35 5.02 3.80
CA LEU A 48 4.05 4.54 3.32
C LEU A 48 3.97 3.01 3.34
N CYS A 49 5.03 2.32 2.93
CA CYS A 49 5.10 0.86 3.00
C CYS A 49 5.03 0.35 4.44
N LEU A 50 5.83 0.92 5.36
CA LEU A 50 5.82 0.56 6.78
C LEU A 50 4.44 0.80 7.41
N GLY A 51 3.81 1.93 7.13
CA GLY A 51 2.47 2.25 7.62
C GLY A 51 1.40 1.27 7.11
N LEU A 52 1.53 0.81 5.85
CA LEU A 52 0.66 -0.22 5.31
C LEU A 52 0.89 -1.57 5.99
N TRP A 53 2.15 -1.99 6.12
CA TRP A 53 2.52 -3.28 6.70
C TRP A 53 2.08 -3.43 8.16
N LEU A 54 2.27 -2.39 8.98
CA LEU A 54 1.78 -2.34 10.36
C LEU A 54 0.25 -2.42 10.42
N ARG A 55 -0.47 -1.85 9.45
CA ARG A 55 -1.94 -1.92 9.42
C ARG A 55 -2.45 -3.30 8.98
N THR A 56 -1.67 -4.03 8.20
CA THR A 56 -2.02 -5.37 7.72
C THR A 56 -1.46 -6.49 8.59
N ASP A 57 -0.92 -6.18 9.78
CA ASP A 57 -0.24 -7.13 10.69
C ASP A 57 0.81 -8.00 9.97
N LEU A 58 1.49 -7.42 8.97
CA LEU A 58 2.53 -8.12 8.22
C LEU A 58 3.86 -8.14 9.00
N ILE A 59 4.02 -7.20 9.94
CA ILE A 59 5.17 -6.98 10.83
C ILE A 59 4.63 -6.47 12.16
#